data_AF-A0A1I0V3D9-F1
#
_entry.id   AF-A0A1I0V3D9-F1
#
_cell.length_a   1.000
_cell.length_b   1.000
_cell.length_c   1.000
_cell.angle_alpha   90.00
_cell.angle_beta   90.00
_cell.angle_gamma   90.00
#
_symmetry.space_group_name_H-M   'P 1'
#
loop_
_entity.id
_entity.type
_entity.pdbx_description
1 polymer ?
#
loop_
_entity_poly.entity_id
_entity_poly.type
_entity_poly.pdbx_seq_one_letter_code
_entity_poly.pdbx_strand_id
1 'polypeptide(L)'
;MRCLLLAACLALGACANVPELDARIGPDVASAPYPDLLPLDQLLTGTPASEPEAERESLAARRAALEARAGALRGPVIDTPTRDRLSTAVQP
;
A
#
# COMPACT_ATOMS: atom_id res chain seq x y z
N MET A 1 15.04 34.50 3.83
CA MET A 1 15.44 33.18 4.39
C MET A 1 14.45 32.61 5.39
N ARG A 2 13.97 33.37 6.39
CA ARG A 2 13.08 32.85 7.46
C ARG A 2 11.72 32.35 6.96
N CYS A 3 11.12 33.02 5.97
CA CYS A 3 9.89 32.55 5.32
C CYS A 3 10.09 31.24 4.53
N LEU A 4 11.29 31.01 3.98
CA LEU A 4 11.61 29.82 3.20
C LEU A 4 11.78 28.59 4.11
N LEU A 5 12.35 28.79 5.29
CA LEU A 5 12.43 27.77 6.35
C LEU A 5 11.04 27.40 6.88
N LEU A 6 10.17 28.38 7.12
CA LEU A 6 8.79 28.14 7.53
C LEU A 6 8.01 27.35 6.46
N ALA A 7 8.11 27.74 5.19
CA ALA A 7 7.47 27.02 4.09
C ALA A 7 7.98 25.57 3.96
N ALA A 8 9.29 25.35 4.15
CA ALA A 8 9.87 24.02 4.15
C ALA A 8 9.30 23.14 5.27
N CYS A 9 9.19 23.67 6.51
CA CYS A 9 8.62 22.95 7.64
C CYS A 9 7.16 22.52 7.42
N LEU A 10 6.32 23.39 6.80
CA LEU A 10 4.92 23.05 6.51
C LEU A 10 4.80 21.98 5.42
N ALA A 11 5.72 21.93 4.45
CA ALA A 11 5.73 20.94 3.39
C ALA A 11 5.96 19.50 3.91
N LEU A 12 6.69 19.32 5.02
CA LEU A 12 6.88 17.99 5.62
C LEU A 12 5.57 17.41 6.22
N GLY A 13 4.67 18.26 6.73
CA GLY A 13 3.38 17.84 7.28
C GLY A 13 2.29 17.61 6.23
N ALA A 14 2.43 18.21 5.05
CA ALA A 14 1.45 18.12 3.96
C ALA A 14 1.39 16.74 3.29
N CYS A 15 2.40 15.89 3.49
CA CYS A 15 2.37 14.50 3.02
C CYS A 15 1.55 13.56 3.93
N ALA A 16 1.12 14.02 5.12
CA ALA A 16 0.28 13.24 6.01
C ALA A 16 -1.20 13.49 5.68
N ASN A 17 -1.80 12.59 4.90
CA ASN A 17 -3.24 12.56 4.72
C ASN A 17 -3.87 11.83 5.92
N VAL A 18 -3.98 12.51 7.07
CA VAL A 18 -4.71 11.98 8.21
C VAL A 18 -6.20 12.02 7.84
N PRO A 19 -6.89 10.88 7.76
CA PRO A 19 -8.31 10.89 7.46
C PRO A 19 -9.07 11.56 8.62
N GLU A 20 -10.22 12.14 8.32
CA GLU A 20 -11.13 12.70 9.32
C GLU A 20 -11.79 11.55 10.10
N LEU A 21 -11.05 10.97 11.07
CA LEU A 21 -11.50 9.84 11.88
C LEU A 21 -12.60 10.23 12.87
N ASP A 22 -12.59 11.47 13.34
CA ASP A 22 -13.53 11.98 14.35
C ASP A 22 -14.99 11.93 13.86
N ALA A 23 -15.20 12.00 12.54
CA ALA A 23 -16.53 11.98 11.94
C ALA A 23 -17.17 10.57 11.89
N ARG A 24 -16.44 9.51 12.26
CA ARG A 24 -16.93 8.12 12.17
C ARG A 24 -17.34 7.50 13.51
N ILE A 25 -17.14 8.20 14.62
CA ILE A 25 -17.52 7.67 15.94
C ILE A 25 -19.01 7.96 16.17
N GLY A 26 -19.84 6.93 16.01
CA GLY A 26 -21.28 7.03 16.30
C GLY A 26 -21.54 7.31 17.80
N PRO A 27 -22.72 7.85 18.15
CA PRO A 27 -23.05 8.23 19.53
C PRO A 27 -22.98 7.04 20.52
N ASP A 28 -23.30 5.84 20.03
CA ASP A 28 -23.22 4.60 20.82
C ASP A 28 -21.77 4.26 21.19
N VAL A 29 -20.80 4.52 20.31
CA VAL A 29 -19.38 4.27 20.56
C VAL A 29 -18.78 5.36 21.44
N ALA A 30 -19.20 6.62 21.27
CA ALA A 30 -18.73 7.75 22.06
C ALA A 30 -19.10 7.63 23.55
N SER A 31 -20.21 6.95 23.86
CA SER A 31 -20.71 6.72 25.22
C SER A 31 -20.46 5.30 25.73
N ALA A 32 -19.85 4.43 24.92
CA ALA A 32 -19.56 3.06 25.31
C ALA A 32 -18.54 3.02 26.46
N PRO A 33 -18.69 2.07 27.40
CA PRO A 33 -17.63 1.81 28.37
C PRO A 33 -16.34 1.41 27.65
N TYR A 34 -15.21 1.76 28.26
CA TYR A 34 -13.91 1.31 27.77
C TYR A 34 -13.87 -0.23 27.79
N PRO A 35 -13.35 -0.88 26.74
CA PRO A 35 -13.33 -2.33 26.66
C PRO A 35 -12.37 -2.94 27.68
N ASP A 36 -12.67 -4.15 28.14
CA ASP A 36 -11.75 -4.93 28.94
C ASP A 36 -10.52 -5.33 28.12
N LEU A 37 -9.33 -5.11 28.67
CA LEU A 37 -8.07 -5.47 28.02
C LEU A 37 -7.78 -6.96 28.25
N LEU A 38 -7.61 -7.72 27.17
CA LEU A 38 -7.18 -9.11 27.28
C LEU A 38 -5.65 -9.20 27.51
N PRO A 39 -5.18 -10.15 28.34
CA PRO A 39 -3.75 -10.43 28.48
C PRO A 39 -3.11 -10.84 27.15
N LEU A 40 -1.85 -10.40 26.94
CA LEU A 40 -1.13 -10.60 25.68
C LEU A 40 -1.01 -12.07 25.30
N ASP A 41 -0.73 -12.95 26.26
CA ASP A 41 -0.61 -14.39 26.04
C ASP A 41 -1.89 -14.98 25.43
N GLN A 42 -3.07 -14.49 25.85
CA GLN A 42 -4.36 -14.95 25.32
C GLN A 42 -4.55 -14.52 23.86
N LEU A 43 -4.12 -13.30 23.51
CA LEU A 43 -4.17 -12.78 22.14
C LEU A 43 -3.26 -13.58 21.20
N LEU A 44 -2.08 -13.97 21.67
CA LEU A 44 -1.10 -14.72 20.88
C LEU A 44 -1.54 -16.18 20.65
N THR A 45 -2.33 -16.74 21.56
CA THR A 45 -2.91 -18.09 21.41
C THR A 45 -4.24 -18.13 20.65
N GLY A 46 -4.79 -16.96 20.31
CA GLY A 46 -6.06 -16.86 19.59
C GLY A 46 -5.99 -17.48 18.19
N THR A 47 -7.12 -17.96 17.71
CA THR A 47 -7.27 -18.40 16.31
C THR A 47 -6.86 -17.24 15.38
N PRO A 48 -6.06 -17.49 14.33
CA PRO A 48 -5.77 -16.45 13.35
C PRO A 48 -7.08 -15.84 12.87
N ALA A 49 -7.11 -14.51 12.75
CA ALA A 49 -8.29 -13.82 12.23
C ALA A 49 -8.74 -14.54 10.95
N SER A 50 -9.98 -15.04 10.93
CA SER A 50 -10.55 -15.57 9.69
C SER A 50 -10.61 -14.40 8.73
N GLU A 51 -9.70 -14.37 7.75
CA GLU A 51 -9.90 -13.52 6.58
C GLU A 51 -11.26 -13.91 5.98
N PRO A 52 -12.17 -12.95 5.75
CA PRO A 52 -13.44 -13.27 5.11
C PRO A 52 -13.15 -13.93 3.77
N GLU A 53 -13.81 -15.06 3.49
CA GLU A 53 -13.51 -15.90 2.31
C GLU A 53 -13.52 -15.12 0.98
N ALA A 54 -14.38 -14.09 0.91
CA ALA A 54 -14.46 -13.16 -0.23
C ALA A 54 -13.15 -12.36 -0.45
N GLU A 55 -12.45 -11.99 0.63
CA GLU A 55 -11.19 -11.27 0.55
C GLU A 55 -10.07 -12.17 0.01
N ARG A 56 -10.05 -13.44 0.46
CA ARG A 56 -9.11 -14.47 -0.05
C ARG A 56 -9.27 -14.72 -1.54
N GLU A 57 -10.50 -14.84 -2.03
CA GLU A 57 -10.77 -15.03 -3.46
C GLU A 57 -10.36 -13.80 -4.28
N SER A 58 -10.61 -12.60 -3.76
CA SER A 58 -10.20 -11.35 -4.42
C SER A 58 -8.67 -11.25 -4.56
N LEU A 59 -7.92 -11.69 -3.54
CA LEU A 59 -6.46 -11.69 -3.55
C LEU A 59 -5.91 -12.75 -4.52
N ALA A 60 -6.52 -13.94 -4.58
CA ALA A 60 -6.14 -14.97 -5.53
C ALA A 60 -6.31 -14.51 -6.99
N ALA A 61 -7.46 -13.88 -7.30
CA ALA A 61 -7.72 -13.33 -8.63
C ALA A 61 -6.72 -12.22 -9.01
N ARG A 62 -6.43 -11.31 -8.07
CA ARG A 62 -5.43 -10.24 -8.28
C ARG A 62 -4.04 -10.81 -8.52
N ARG A 63 -3.62 -11.81 -7.74
CA ARG A 63 -2.33 -12.49 -7.93
C ARG A 63 -2.23 -13.10 -9.33
N ALA A 64 -3.25 -13.84 -9.76
CA ALA A 64 -3.27 -14.46 -11.10
C ALA A 64 -3.15 -13.40 -12.22
N ALA A 65 -3.86 -12.28 -12.10
CA ALA A 65 -3.77 -11.18 -13.06
C ALA A 65 -2.36 -10.55 -13.10
N LEU A 66 -1.70 -10.40 -11.95
CA LEU A 66 -0.33 -9.89 -11.88
C LEU A 66 0.68 -10.87 -12.48
N GLU A 67 0.55 -12.17 -12.21
CA GLU A 67 1.40 -13.21 -12.80
C GLU A 67 1.27 -13.25 -14.33
N ALA A 68 0.05 -13.12 -14.85
CA ALA A 68 -0.21 -13.05 -16.29
C ALA A 68 0.43 -11.81 -16.93
N ARG A 69 0.30 -10.63 -16.30
CA ARG A 69 0.96 -9.39 -16.76
C ARG A 69 2.48 -9.51 -16.74
N ALA A 70 3.03 -10.07 -15.66
CA ALA A 70 4.47 -10.32 -15.57
C ALA A 70 4.93 -11.29 -16.68
N GLY A 71 4.14 -12.33 -16.98
CA GLY A 71 4.38 -13.23 -18.10
C GLY A 71 4.49 -12.49 -19.44
N ALA A 72 3.56 -11.58 -19.71
CA ALA A 72 3.58 -10.76 -20.93
C ALA A 72 4.80 -9.82 -21.01
N LEU A 73 5.31 -9.34 -19.86
CA LEU A 73 6.44 -8.41 -19.79
C LEU A 73 7.82 -9.09 -19.80
N ARG A 74 7.90 -10.42 -19.64
CA ARG A 74 9.19 -11.14 -19.61
C ARG A 74 9.90 -11.19 -20.98
N GLY A 75 9.21 -10.84 -22.06
CA GLY A 75 9.80 -10.78 -23.40
C GLY A 75 10.65 -9.52 -23.63
N PRO A 76 11.57 -9.55 -24.59
CA PRO A 76 12.29 -8.36 -25.01
C PRO A 76 11.31 -7.32 -25.58
N VAL A 77 11.32 -6.09 -25.02
CA VAL A 77 10.43 -4.98 -25.44
C VAL A 77 10.72 -4.50 -26.87
N ILE A 78 11.97 -4.64 -27.30
CA ILE A 78 12.44 -4.34 -28.64
C ILE A 78 13.12 -5.56 -29.23
N ASP A 79 12.98 -5.75 -30.53
CA ASP A 79 13.69 -6.81 -31.26
C ASP A 79 15.21 -6.59 -31.22
N THR A 80 15.95 -7.69 -31.44
CA THR A 80 17.42 -7.69 -31.44
C THR A 80 18.02 -6.66 -32.40
N PRO A 81 17.60 -6.56 -33.69
CA PRO A 81 18.21 -5.58 -34.59
C PRO A 81 17.96 -4.12 -34.17
N THR A 82 16.82 -3.81 -33.57
CA THR A 82 16.54 -2.48 -33.00
C THR A 82 17.47 -2.19 -31.83
N ARG A 83 17.68 -3.17 -30.94
CA ARG A 83 18.64 -3.05 -29.83
C ARG A 83 20.07 -2.78 -30.32
N ASP A 84 20.50 -3.48 -31.36
CA ASP A 84 21.85 -3.33 -31.92
C ASP A 84 22.09 -1.96 -32.57
N ARG A 85 21.05 -1.39 -33.20
CA ARG A 85 21.10 -0.02 -33.73
C ARG A 85 21.25 1.01 -32.62
N LEU A 86 20.50 0.86 -31.53
CA LEU A 86 20.55 1.77 -30.38
C LEU A 86 21.91 1.69 -29.66
N SER A 87 22.47 0.49 -29.48
CA SER A 87 23.78 0.34 -28.84
C SER A 87 24.90 0.94 -29.67
N THR A 88 24.85 0.79 -30.99
CA THR A 88 25.81 1.40 -31.93
C THR A 88 25.74 2.93 -31.89
N ALA A 89 24.53 3.50 -31.81
CA ALA A 89 24.34 4.96 -31.78
C ALA A 89 24.84 5.64 -30.49
N VAL A 90 25.01 4.89 -29.40
CA VAL A 90 25.44 5.41 -28.08
C VAL A 90 26.95 5.22 -27.84
N GLN A 91 27.65 4.43 -28.67
CA GLN A 91 29.10 4.29 -28.56
C GLN A 91 29.81 5.55 -29.09
N PRO A 92 30.69 6.19 -28.30
CA PRO A 92 31.37 7.44 -28.65
C PRO A 92 32.45 7.28 -29.73
#